data_AF-A0A7S1BT85-F1
#
_entry.id   AF-A0A7S1BT85-F1
#
_cell.length_a   1.000
_cell.length_b   1.000
_cell.length_c   1.000
_cell.angle_alpha   90.00
_cell.angle_beta   90.00
_cell.angle_gamma   90.00
#
_symmetry.space_group_name_H-M   'P 1'
#
loop_
_entity.id
_entity.type
_entity.pdbx_description
1 polymer ?
#
loop_
_entity_poly.entity_id
_entity_poly.type
_entity_poly.pdbx_seq_one_letter_code
_entity_poly.pdbx_strand_id
1 'polypeptide(L)'
;MYYSQHNAAAQQHPTYHAPLLKTAVIIQCMHEMEIPMSEHELLAPERHKEPTKQVFVRLVEYCLGINKEELSQPQFSGLQDLAYPELYEDAFFEASLLRESTRLMTICGEPDFGLHDFVTPSSKRLQKHLSAVINLAKYRLESLESYLELNEKREGVLNELNELKIEQDQLRNKLEDAKEVAMQDNGAVQDVYSEISEVGFFCTISQENVKTHYT
;
A
#
# COMPACT_ATOMS: atom_id res chain seq x y z
N MET A 1 15.78 21.58 26.92
CA MET A 1 16.67 20.88 25.98
C MET A 1 16.18 21.18 24.58
N TYR A 2 16.97 21.92 23.80
CA TYR A 2 16.67 22.30 22.42
C TYR A 2 16.96 21.11 21.50
N TYR A 3 15.97 20.66 20.73
CA TYR A 3 16.24 19.75 19.61
C TYR A 3 16.73 20.56 18.42
N SER A 4 18.00 20.32 18.09
CA SER A 4 18.74 20.95 17.01
C SER A 4 18.21 20.48 15.65
N GLN A 5 18.00 21.45 14.76
CA GLN A 5 17.61 21.28 13.36
C GLN A 5 18.62 20.37 12.66
N HIS A 6 18.16 19.21 12.19
CA HIS A 6 18.95 18.41 11.26
C HIS A 6 18.89 19.06 9.88
N ASN A 7 20.06 19.52 9.45
CA ASN A 7 20.36 20.09 8.16
C ASN A 7 20.18 19.00 7.09
N ALA A 8 19.07 19.02 6.34
CA ALA A 8 18.85 18.14 5.21
C ALA A 8 19.69 18.63 4.02
N ALA A 9 20.97 18.26 4.01
CA ALA A 9 21.78 18.36 2.81
C ALA A 9 21.12 17.49 1.72
N ALA A 10 20.55 18.14 0.71
CA ALA A 10 20.01 17.48 -0.47
C ALA A 10 21.11 16.63 -1.11
N GLN A 11 21.06 15.33 -0.87
CA GLN A 11 21.91 14.36 -1.54
C GLN A 11 21.55 14.41 -3.02
N GLN A 12 22.43 14.99 -3.84
CA GLN A 12 22.33 14.94 -5.28
C GLN A 12 22.57 13.48 -5.69
N HIS A 13 21.49 12.70 -5.82
CA HIS A 13 21.58 11.38 -6.43
C HIS A 13 22.06 11.55 -7.88
N PRO A 14 23.09 10.82 -8.31
CA PRO A 14 23.54 10.87 -9.70
C PRO A 14 22.36 10.54 -10.61
N THR A 15 22.09 11.41 -11.58
CA THR A 15 21.02 11.19 -12.57
C THR A 15 21.39 9.98 -13.42
N TYR A 16 20.80 8.84 -13.10
CA TYR A 16 20.96 7.62 -13.89
C TYR A 16 20.18 7.79 -15.20
N HIS A 17 20.87 7.65 -16.33
CA HIS A 17 20.27 7.66 -17.65
C HIS A 17 20.22 6.24 -18.20
N ALA A 18 19.04 5.82 -18.64
CA ALA A 18 18.85 4.53 -19.29
C ALA A 18 19.67 4.45 -20.60
N PRO A 19 20.20 3.26 -20.95
CA PRO A 19 20.92 3.08 -22.20
C PRO A 19 19.98 3.27 -23.40
N LEU A 20 20.43 4.03 -24.40
CA LEU A 20 19.69 4.19 -25.65
C LEU A 20 19.70 2.89 -26.45
N LEU A 21 18.51 2.33 -26.70
CA LEU A 21 18.35 1.08 -27.40
C LEU A 21 18.24 1.29 -28.92
N LYS A 22 18.75 0.33 -29.69
CA LYS A 22 18.58 0.31 -31.15
C LYS A 22 17.12 -0.01 -31.50
N THR A 23 16.64 0.52 -32.61
CA THR A 23 15.27 0.31 -33.14
C THR A 23 14.85 -1.16 -33.10
N ALA A 24 15.66 -2.08 -33.65
CA ALA A 24 15.33 -3.51 -33.65
C ALA A 24 15.14 -4.10 -32.23
N VAL A 25 15.94 -3.65 -31.26
CA VAL A 25 15.82 -4.09 -29.86
C VAL A 25 14.55 -3.54 -29.23
N ILE A 26 14.20 -2.29 -29.52
CA ILE A 26 12.95 -1.68 -29.04
C ILE A 26 11.76 -2.47 -29.58
N ILE A 27 11.71 -2.74 -30.89
CA ILE A 27 10.61 -3.50 -31.51
C ILE A 27 10.50 -4.90 -30.91
N GLN A 28 11.63 -5.58 -30.70
CA GLN A 28 11.65 -6.89 -30.05
C GLN A 28 11.05 -6.82 -28.63
N CYS A 29 11.52 -5.90 -27.79
CA CYS A 29 11.01 -5.75 -26.43
C CYS A 29 9.52 -5.34 -26.41
N MET A 30 9.08 -4.51 -27.35
CA MET A 30 7.66 -4.16 -27.50
C MET A 30 6.81 -5.40 -27.81
N HIS A 31 7.27 -6.26 -28.70
CA HIS A 31 6.60 -7.52 -29.01
C HIS A 31 6.57 -8.47 -27.80
N GLU A 32 7.65 -8.56 -27.03
CA GLU A 32 7.72 -9.34 -25.78
C GLU A 32 6.73 -8.82 -24.72
N MET A 33 6.44 -7.51 -24.71
CA MET A 33 5.43 -6.89 -23.85
C MET A 33 4.01 -6.91 -24.45
N GLU A 34 3.82 -7.54 -25.62
CA GLU A 34 2.54 -7.57 -26.35
C GLU A 34 2.01 -6.17 -26.75
N ILE A 35 2.92 -5.22 -26.95
CA ILE A 35 2.60 -3.85 -27.37
C ILE A 35 2.86 -3.74 -28.87
N PRO A 36 1.81 -3.58 -29.71
CA PRO A 36 1.98 -3.51 -31.15
C PRO A 36 2.67 -2.20 -31.54
N MET A 37 3.84 -2.32 -32.18
CA MET A 37 4.58 -1.20 -32.75
C MET A 37 5.44 -1.69 -33.92
N SER A 38 5.42 -0.95 -35.02
CA SER A 38 6.25 -1.18 -36.19
C SER A 38 7.49 -0.28 -36.19
N GLU A 39 8.51 -0.68 -36.94
CA GLU A 39 9.71 0.13 -37.14
C GLU A 39 9.38 1.48 -37.82
N HIS A 40 8.42 1.52 -38.74
CA HIS A 40 8.00 2.74 -39.41
C HIS A 40 7.38 3.76 -38.45
N GLU A 41 6.55 3.30 -37.52
CA GLU A 41 5.94 4.15 -36.49
C GLU A 41 7.00 4.74 -35.55
N LEU A 42 8.04 3.98 -35.22
CA LEU A 42 9.15 4.45 -34.37
C LEU A 42 10.09 5.43 -35.10
N LEU A 43 10.34 5.22 -36.39
CA LEU A 43 11.23 6.08 -37.18
C LEU A 43 10.57 7.38 -37.66
N ALA A 44 9.24 7.38 -37.84
CA ALA A 44 8.48 8.54 -38.31
C ALA A 44 7.21 8.79 -37.48
N PRO A 45 7.31 8.94 -36.15
CA PRO A 45 6.12 9.01 -35.29
C PRO A 45 5.27 10.25 -35.56
N GLU A 46 5.83 11.30 -36.16
CA GLU A 46 5.09 12.50 -36.57
C GLU A 46 3.99 12.20 -37.60
N ARG A 47 4.16 11.13 -38.39
CA ARG A 47 3.17 10.61 -39.35
C ARG A 47 2.22 9.59 -38.73
N HIS A 48 2.57 9.06 -37.56
CA HIS A 48 1.90 7.97 -36.87
C HIS A 48 1.51 8.37 -35.44
N LYS A 49 0.92 9.57 -35.28
CA LYS A 49 0.60 10.13 -33.96
C LYS A 49 -0.35 9.25 -33.15
N GLU A 50 -1.41 8.77 -33.79
CA GLU A 50 -2.41 7.93 -33.12
C GLU A 50 -1.82 6.57 -32.69
N PRO A 51 -1.14 5.80 -33.55
CA PRO A 51 -0.39 4.62 -33.10
C PRO A 51 0.61 4.90 -31.97
N THR A 52 1.34 6.02 -32.06
CA THR A 52 2.29 6.43 -31.02
C THR A 52 1.59 6.67 -29.67
N LYS A 53 0.43 7.35 -29.66
CA LYS A 53 -0.40 7.51 -28.46
C LYS A 53 -0.86 6.15 -27.91
N GLN A 54 -1.33 5.24 -28.77
CA GLN A 54 -1.78 3.92 -28.35
C GLN A 54 -0.66 3.10 -27.69
N VAL A 55 0.60 3.26 -28.14
CA VAL A 55 1.74 2.66 -27.44
C VAL A 55 1.84 3.17 -26.00
N PHE A 56 1.70 4.48 -25.76
CA PHE A 56 1.72 5.00 -24.39
C PHE A 56 0.54 4.54 -23.53
N VAL A 57 -0.65 4.36 -24.11
CA VAL A 57 -1.80 3.75 -23.40
C VAL A 57 -1.41 2.36 -22.89
N ARG A 58 -0.84 1.52 -23.76
CA ARG A 58 -0.43 0.17 -23.39
C ARG A 58 0.76 0.14 -22.43
N LEU A 59 1.70 1.09 -22.54
CA LEU A 59 2.81 1.19 -21.59
C LEU A 59 2.33 1.61 -20.20
N VAL A 60 1.36 2.54 -20.12
CA VAL A 60 0.73 2.93 -18.86
C VAL A 60 0.00 1.74 -18.24
N GLU A 61 -0.76 0.99 -19.03
CA GLU A 61 -1.42 -0.23 -18.57
C GLU A 61 -0.41 -1.28 -18.07
N TYR A 62 0.63 -1.57 -18.85
CA TYR A 62 1.65 -2.56 -18.52
C TYR A 62 2.50 -2.16 -17.29
N CYS A 63 2.88 -0.89 -17.17
CA CYS A 63 3.77 -0.43 -16.11
C CYS A 63 3.04 -0.01 -14.84
N LEU A 64 1.89 0.65 -14.96
CA LEU A 64 1.16 1.23 -13.84
C LEU A 64 -0.13 0.46 -13.49
N GLY A 65 -0.58 -0.47 -14.34
CA GLY A 65 -1.82 -1.23 -14.13
C GLY A 65 -3.09 -0.41 -14.35
N ILE A 66 -2.99 0.74 -15.02
CA ILE A 66 -4.13 1.63 -15.30
C ILE A 66 -4.62 1.36 -16.71
N ASN A 67 -5.83 0.81 -16.84
CA ASN A 67 -6.41 0.46 -18.13
C ASN A 67 -7.04 1.67 -18.85
N LYS A 68 -7.46 1.46 -20.10
CA LYS A 68 -8.06 2.51 -20.93
C LYS A 68 -9.35 3.06 -20.31
N GLU A 69 -10.17 2.19 -19.73
CA GLU A 69 -11.43 2.56 -19.11
C GLU A 69 -11.21 3.49 -17.91
N GLU A 70 -10.19 3.22 -17.10
CA GLU A 70 -9.78 4.08 -15.98
C GLU A 70 -9.23 5.43 -16.45
N LEU A 71 -8.51 5.47 -17.57
CA LEU A 71 -8.05 6.74 -18.17
C LEU A 71 -9.22 7.59 -18.68
N SER A 72 -10.27 6.95 -19.20
CA SER A 72 -11.49 7.61 -19.65
C SER A 72 -12.40 8.05 -18.50
N GLN A 73 -12.15 7.59 -17.26
CA GLN A 73 -12.96 8.01 -16.11
C GLN A 73 -12.56 9.41 -15.63
N PRO A 74 -13.50 10.36 -15.62
CA PRO A 74 -13.22 11.69 -15.09
C PRO A 74 -13.02 11.62 -13.56
N GLN A 75 -11.81 11.96 -13.08
CA GLN A 75 -11.48 11.95 -11.65
C GLN A 75 -12.03 13.17 -10.87
N PHE A 76 -13.02 13.88 -11.39
CA PHE A 76 -13.39 15.19 -10.85
C PHE A 76 -14.67 15.18 -10.01
N SER A 77 -14.54 15.67 -8.78
CA SER A 77 -15.64 16.21 -7.98
C SER A 77 -16.38 17.39 -8.65
N GLY A 78 -15.81 17.97 -9.71
CA GLY A 78 -16.36 19.09 -10.49
C GLY A 78 -17.11 18.70 -11.77
N LEU A 79 -17.37 17.41 -12.01
CA LEU A 79 -18.25 16.97 -13.12
C LEU A 79 -19.65 17.59 -13.05
N GLN A 80 -20.11 17.91 -11.85
CA GLN A 80 -21.40 18.53 -11.59
C GLN A 80 -21.46 20.00 -12.08
N ASP A 81 -20.30 20.62 -12.33
CA ASP A 81 -20.19 22.02 -12.77
C ASP A 81 -20.11 22.15 -14.30
N LEU A 82 -19.96 21.02 -15.02
CA LEU A 82 -19.89 20.99 -16.48
C LEU A 82 -21.27 20.84 -17.10
N ALA A 83 -21.63 21.77 -17.98
CA ALA A 83 -22.76 21.57 -18.88
C ALA A 83 -22.34 20.57 -19.97
N TYR A 84 -23.03 19.43 -20.05
CA TYR A 84 -22.82 18.34 -21.03
C TYR A 84 -21.45 17.64 -20.93
N PRO A 85 -21.19 16.88 -19.84
CA PRO A 85 -19.91 16.16 -19.62
C PRO A 85 -19.52 15.21 -20.76
N GLU A 86 -20.49 14.64 -21.46
CA GLU A 86 -20.29 13.71 -22.59
C GLU A 86 -19.50 14.33 -23.76
N LEU A 87 -19.52 15.65 -23.92
CA LEU A 87 -18.77 16.33 -24.97
C LEU A 87 -17.26 16.39 -24.70
N TYR A 88 -16.85 16.06 -23.47
CA TYR A 88 -15.47 16.18 -23.00
C TYR A 88 -14.80 14.82 -22.74
N GLU A 89 -15.45 13.70 -23.07
CA GLU A 89 -14.90 12.35 -22.84
C GLU A 89 -13.50 12.17 -23.44
N ASP A 90 -13.30 12.59 -24.68
CA ASP A 90 -11.99 12.53 -25.34
C ASP A 90 -10.95 13.42 -24.63
N ALA A 91 -11.36 14.60 -24.16
CA ALA A 91 -10.48 15.52 -23.45
C ALA A 91 -10.07 14.97 -22.08
N PHE A 92 -10.97 14.29 -21.37
CA PHE A 92 -10.65 13.60 -20.12
C PHE A 92 -9.65 12.48 -20.36
N PHE A 93 -9.87 11.66 -21.39
CA PHE A 93 -8.95 10.61 -21.77
C PHE A 93 -7.55 11.17 -22.09
N GLU A 94 -7.45 12.21 -22.92
CA GLU A 94 -6.17 12.83 -23.25
C GLU A 94 -5.46 13.43 -22.03
N ALA A 95 -6.20 14.09 -21.13
CA ALA A 95 -5.64 14.67 -19.91
C ALA A 95 -5.12 13.59 -18.95
N SER A 96 -5.90 12.52 -18.73
CA SER A 96 -5.51 11.38 -17.92
C SER A 96 -4.28 10.67 -18.50
N LEU A 97 -4.28 10.41 -19.81
CA LEU A 97 -3.16 9.77 -20.49
C LEU A 97 -1.89 10.60 -20.36
N LEU A 98 -1.96 11.93 -20.55
CA LEU A 98 -0.82 12.82 -20.37
C LEU A 98 -0.29 12.77 -18.93
N ARG A 99 -1.18 12.83 -17.94
CA ARG A 99 -0.80 12.79 -16.53
C ARG A 99 -0.11 11.47 -16.16
N GLU A 100 -0.72 10.34 -16.50
CA GLU A 100 -0.16 9.03 -16.17
C GLU A 100 1.11 8.71 -16.98
N SER A 101 1.19 9.15 -18.23
CA SER A 101 2.42 9.02 -19.03
C SER A 101 3.55 9.88 -18.43
N THR A 102 3.27 11.12 -18.03
CA THR A 102 4.26 11.98 -17.36
C THR A 102 4.75 11.35 -16.05
N ARG A 103 3.83 10.76 -15.28
CA ARG A 103 4.16 10.02 -14.05
C ARG A 103 5.05 8.80 -14.36
N LEU A 104 4.68 8.00 -15.35
CA LEU A 104 5.49 6.85 -15.80
C LEU A 104 6.90 7.31 -16.19
N MET A 105 7.01 8.34 -17.03
CA MET A 105 8.29 8.83 -17.50
C MET A 105 9.15 9.41 -16.39
N THR A 106 8.53 10.05 -15.38
CA THR A 106 9.24 10.51 -14.17
C THR A 106 9.84 9.33 -13.41
N ILE A 107 9.11 8.22 -13.26
CA ILE A 107 9.62 6.98 -12.63
C ILE A 107 10.79 6.40 -13.43
N CYS A 108 10.72 6.48 -14.77
CA CYS A 108 11.80 6.06 -15.66
C CYS A 108 13.03 6.99 -15.67
N GLY A 109 13.00 8.12 -14.94
CA GLY A 109 14.09 9.11 -14.90
C GLY A 109 14.06 10.16 -16.01
N GLU A 110 12.93 10.32 -16.70
CA GLU A 110 12.73 11.25 -17.81
C GLU A 110 11.59 12.24 -17.50
N PRO A 111 11.82 13.25 -16.65
CA PRO A 111 10.78 14.18 -16.21
C PRO A 111 10.36 15.21 -17.28
N ASP A 112 11.11 15.34 -18.37
CA ASP A 112 10.83 16.26 -19.49
C ASP A 112 9.80 15.71 -20.50
N PHE A 113 8.92 14.82 -20.05
CA PHE A 113 7.82 14.33 -20.88
C PHE A 113 6.63 15.30 -20.81
N GLY A 114 6.02 15.61 -21.95
CA GLY A 114 4.93 16.58 -22.00
C GLY A 114 4.01 16.45 -23.21
N LEU A 115 3.10 17.41 -23.36
CA LEU A 115 2.07 17.38 -24.42
C LEU A 115 2.67 17.33 -25.84
N HIS A 116 3.83 17.95 -26.06
CA HIS A 116 4.55 17.92 -27.33
C HIS A 116 5.00 16.52 -27.75
N ASP A 117 5.20 15.60 -26.80
CA ASP A 117 5.48 14.19 -27.10
C ASP A 117 4.30 13.47 -27.76
N PHE A 118 3.07 13.97 -27.60
CA PHE A 118 1.88 13.44 -28.28
C PHE A 118 1.51 14.22 -29.54
N VAL A 119 1.60 15.55 -29.48
CA VAL A 119 1.15 16.42 -30.58
C VAL A 119 2.17 16.47 -31.72
N THR A 120 3.46 16.43 -31.37
CA THR A 120 4.60 16.53 -32.29
C THR A 120 5.69 15.54 -31.89
N PRO A 121 5.43 14.23 -31.90
CA PRO A 121 6.42 13.25 -31.48
C PRO A 121 7.65 13.30 -32.41
N SER A 122 8.83 13.18 -31.84
CA SER A 122 10.09 13.07 -32.60
C SER A 122 10.66 11.68 -32.41
N SER A 123 11.21 11.09 -33.48
CA SER A 123 11.79 9.74 -33.41
C SER A 123 12.87 9.61 -32.33
N LYS A 124 13.74 10.62 -32.20
CA LYS A 124 14.79 10.63 -31.16
C LYS A 124 14.24 10.62 -29.74
N ARG A 125 13.22 11.44 -29.46
CA ARG A 125 12.64 11.50 -28.11
C ARG A 125 11.80 10.25 -27.83
N LEU A 126 11.02 9.78 -28.79
CA LEU A 126 10.29 8.53 -28.66
C LEU A 126 11.25 7.36 -28.37
N GLN A 127 12.33 7.21 -29.14
CA GLN A 127 13.35 6.19 -28.91
C GLN A 127 13.93 6.26 -27.48
N LYS A 128 14.23 7.47 -27.00
CA LYS A 128 14.73 7.70 -25.63
C LYS A 128 13.70 7.24 -24.60
N HIS A 129 12.44 7.67 -24.75
CA HIS A 129 11.36 7.36 -23.83
C HIS A 129 11.10 5.86 -23.76
N LEU A 130 11.03 5.20 -24.92
CA LEU A 130 10.85 3.74 -24.99
C LEU A 130 12.02 2.99 -24.37
N SER A 131 13.25 3.45 -24.60
CA SER A 131 14.44 2.86 -23.98
C SER A 131 14.38 2.95 -22.45
N ALA A 132 13.92 4.07 -21.91
CA ALA A 132 13.76 4.28 -20.47
C ALA A 132 12.67 3.36 -19.88
N VAL A 133 11.52 3.24 -20.54
CA VAL A 133 10.43 2.36 -20.09
C VAL A 133 10.84 0.89 -20.18
N ILE A 134 11.52 0.46 -21.24
CA ILE A 134 12.04 -0.91 -21.36
C ILE A 134 13.05 -1.21 -20.25
N ASN A 135 13.91 -0.26 -19.91
CA ASN A 135 14.85 -0.43 -18.79
C ASN A 135 14.11 -0.61 -17.46
N LEU A 136 13.05 0.17 -17.20
CA LEU A 136 12.20 -0.02 -16.04
C LEU A 136 11.52 -1.40 -16.04
N ALA A 137 10.97 -1.83 -17.17
CA ALA A 137 10.31 -3.12 -17.30
C ALA A 137 11.27 -4.29 -17.01
N LYS A 138 12.48 -4.25 -17.56
CA LYS A 138 13.53 -5.25 -17.29
C LYS A 138 13.94 -5.27 -15.84
N TYR A 139 14.17 -4.10 -15.24
CA TYR A 139 14.49 -3.99 -13.83
C TYR A 139 13.39 -4.57 -12.93
N ARG A 140 12.11 -4.31 -13.24
CA ARG A 140 10.98 -4.90 -12.51
C ARG A 140 10.98 -6.43 -12.58
N LEU A 141 11.29 -6.99 -13.75
CA LEU A 141 11.37 -8.44 -13.94
C LEU A 141 12.53 -9.06 -13.17
N GLU A 142 13.71 -8.45 -13.24
CA GLU A 142 14.91 -8.90 -12.50
C GLU A 142 14.71 -8.80 -10.98
N SER A 143 14.00 -7.77 -10.51
CA SER A 143 13.74 -7.57 -9.08
C SER A 143 12.61 -8.47 -8.54
N LEU A 144 11.85 -9.15 -9.40
CA LEU A 144 10.64 -9.89 -9.02
C LEU A 144 10.94 -10.98 -8.00
N GLU A 145 12.03 -11.71 -8.15
CA GLU A 145 12.43 -12.78 -7.22
C GLU A 145 12.65 -12.24 -5.81
N SER A 146 13.40 -11.13 -5.68
CA SER A 146 13.64 -10.47 -4.39
C SER A 146 12.34 -9.94 -3.77
N TYR A 147 11.43 -9.41 -4.59
CA TYR A 147 10.12 -8.97 -4.11
C TYR A 147 9.26 -10.13 -3.60
N LEU A 148 9.25 -11.27 -4.30
CA LEU A 148 8.50 -12.46 -3.89
C LEU A 148 9.02 -13.01 -2.56
N GLU A 149 10.34 -13.10 -2.39
CA GLU A 149 10.95 -13.55 -1.13
C GLU A 149 10.58 -12.63 0.06
N LEU A 150 10.65 -11.32 -0.14
CA LEU A 150 10.25 -10.35 0.88
C LEU A 150 8.74 -10.41 1.18
N ASN A 151 7.92 -10.66 0.16
CA ASN A 151 6.48 -10.79 0.29
C ASN A 151 6.11 -12.02 1.14
N GLU A 152 6.75 -13.16 0.88
CA GLU A 152 6.58 -14.39 1.67
C GLU A 152 6.97 -14.19 3.14
N LYS A 153 8.12 -13.54 3.40
CA LYS A 153 8.54 -13.19 4.78
C LYS A 153 7.52 -12.30 5.48
N ARG A 154 6.99 -11.29 4.77
CA ARG A 154 5.97 -10.39 5.31
C ARG A 154 4.69 -11.15 5.65
N GLU A 155 4.25 -12.07 4.79
CA GLU A 155 3.08 -12.91 5.04
C GLU A 155 3.29 -13.82 6.25
N GLY A 156 4.47 -14.41 6.41
CA GLY A 156 4.83 -15.18 7.61
C GLY A 156 4.69 -14.37 8.90
N VAL A 157 5.23 -13.14 8.93
CA VAL A 157 5.11 -12.24 10.09
C VAL A 157 3.67 -11.82 10.36
N LEU A 158 2.87 -11.58 9.31
CA LEU A 158 1.45 -11.23 9.47
C LEU A 158 0.63 -12.39 10.04
N ASN A 159 0.94 -13.63 9.64
CA ASN A 159 0.29 -14.82 10.17
C ASN A 159 0.65 -15.02 11.65
N GLU A 160 1.93 -14.92 12.01
CA GLU A 160 2.39 -15.01 13.41
C GLU A 160 1.75 -13.92 14.28
N LEU A 161 1.67 -12.68 13.77
CA LEU A 161 0.99 -11.59 14.47
C LEU A 161 -0.49 -11.90 14.72
N ASN A 162 -1.17 -12.54 13.76
CA ASN A 162 -2.57 -12.90 13.90
C ASN A 162 -2.76 -14.02 14.92
N GLU A 163 -1.89 -15.05 14.90
CA GLU A 163 -1.90 -16.14 15.88
C GLU A 163 -1.68 -15.61 17.31
N LEU A 164 -0.69 -14.75 17.50
CA LEU A 164 -0.41 -14.13 18.79
C LEU A 164 -1.56 -13.25 19.29
N LYS A 165 -2.25 -12.53 18.39
CA LYS A 165 -3.45 -11.76 18.76
C LYS A 165 -4.58 -12.66 19.25
N ILE A 166 -4.83 -13.77 18.54
CA ILE A 166 -5.85 -14.75 18.95
C ILE A 166 -5.49 -15.33 20.32
N GLU A 167 -4.23 -15.72 20.53
CA GLU A 167 -3.77 -16.24 21.83
C GLU A 167 -3.89 -15.19 22.94
N GLN A 168 -3.50 -13.95 22.67
CA GLN A 168 -3.64 -12.84 23.61
C GLN A 168 -5.09 -12.66 24.05
N ASP A 169 -6.03 -12.65 23.11
CA ASP A 169 -7.45 -12.51 23.41
C ASP A 169 -7.98 -13.69 24.26
N GLN A 170 -7.56 -14.93 23.94
CA GLN A 170 -7.90 -16.10 24.74
C GLN A 170 -7.35 -16.03 26.16
N LEU A 171 -6.09 -15.60 26.33
CA LEU A 171 -5.48 -15.45 27.65
C LEU A 171 -6.13 -14.33 28.46
N ARG A 172 -6.52 -13.23 27.81
CA ARG A 172 -7.27 -12.14 28.47
C ARG A 172 -8.61 -12.63 29.00
N ASN A 173 -9.36 -13.38 28.19
CA ASN A 173 -10.65 -13.95 28.62
C ASN A 173 -10.46 -14.91 29.82
N LYS A 174 -9.48 -15.82 29.75
CA LYS A 174 -9.17 -16.72 30.87
C LYS A 174 -8.78 -15.98 32.15
N LEU A 175 -8.07 -14.86 32.02
CA LEU A 175 -7.65 -14.04 33.15
C LEU A 175 -8.84 -13.30 33.78
N GLU A 176 -9.81 -12.89 32.97
CA GLU A 176 -11.07 -12.31 33.42
C GLU A 176 -11.92 -13.36 34.16
N ASP A 177 -12.12 -14.54 33.58
CA ASP A 177 -12.83 -15.66 34.23
C ASP A 177 -12.20 -16.04 35.58
N ALA A 178 -10.87 -16.16 35.65
CA ALA A 178 -10.17 -16.51 36.88
C ALA A 178 -10.28 -15.44 37.97
N LYS A 179 -10.34 -14.15 37.58
CA LYS A 179 -10.57 -13.04 38.52
C LYS A 179 -11.98 -13.09 39.08
N GLU A 180 -12.98 -13.38 38.26
CA GLU A 180 -14.37 -13.52 38.72
C GLU A 180 -14.50 -14.65 39.74
N VAL A 181 -13.91 -15.82 39.46
CA VAL A 181 -13.89 -16.96 40.40
C VAL A 181 -13.18 -16.58 41.69
N ALA A 182 -12.00 -15.95 41.63
CA ALA A 182 -11.26 -15.54 42.82
C ALA A 182 -11.98 -14.48 43.67
N MET A 183 -12.81 -13.62 43.05
CA MET A 183 -13.66 -12.67 43.77
C MET A 183 -14.82 -13.38 44.48
N GLN A 184 -15.44 -14.38 43.83
CA GLN A 184 -16.50 -15.20 44.44
C GLN A 184 -15.97 -16.03 45.61
N ASP A 185 -14.82 -16.70 45.43
CA ASP A 185 -14.19 -17.49 46.49
C ASP A 185 -13.76 -16.63 47.68
N ASN A 186 -13.18 -15.44 47.45
CA ASN A 186 -12.86 -14.52 48.55
C ASN A 186 -14.11 -14.05 49.29
N GLY A 187 -15.21 -13.77 48.58
CA GLY A 187 -16.50 -13.44 49.21
C GLY A 187 -16.98 -14.58 50.10
N ALA A 188 -17.01 -15.81 49.59
CA ALA A 188 -17.42 -16.98 50.35
C ALA A 188 -16.52 -17.26 51.57
N VAL A 189 -15.20 -17.06 51.43
CA VAL A 189 -14.26 -17.18 52.55
C VAL A 189 -14.56 -16.12 53.62
N GLN A 190 -14.85 -14.88 53.21
CA GLN A 190 -15.15 -13.78 54.11
C GLN A 190 -16.47 -13.99 54.87
N ASP A 191 -17.49 -14.54 54.20
CA ASP A 191 -18.77 -14.93 54.81
C ASP A 191 -18.57 -16.05 55.85
N VAL A 192 -17.77 -17.07 55.53
CA VAL A 192 -17.44 -18.15 56.49
C VAL A 192 -16.66 -17.61 57.69
N TYR A 193 -15.73 -16.68 57.49
CA TYR A 193 -15.02 -16.03 58.60
C TYR A 193 -15.95 -15.21 59.49
N SER A 194 -16.96 -14.53 58.93
CA SER A 194 -17.94 -13.81 59.75
C SER A 194 -18.80 -14.77 60.58
N GLU A 195 -19.27 -15.87 59.99
CA GLU A 195 -20.02 -16.91 60.71
C GLU A 195 -19.20 -17.52 61.85
N ILE A 196 -17.92 -17.86 61.62
CA ILE A 196 -17.03 -18.38 62.67
C ILE A 196 -16.83 -17.35 63.78
N SER A 197 -16.64 -16.07 63.43
CA SER A 197 -16.49 -14.99 64.40
C SER A 197 -17.74 -14.83 65.28
N GLU A 198 -18.93 -14.92 64.68
CA GLU A 198 -20.20 -14.86 65.42
C GLU A 198 -20.35 -16.05 66.37
N VAL A 199 -20.12 -17.27 65.89
CA VAL A 199 -20.19 -18.49 66.72
C VAL A 199 -19.16 -18.45 67.86
N GLY A 200 -17.94 -17.98 67.59
CA GLY A 200 -16.90 -17.78 68.60
C GLY A 200 -17.30 -16.77 69.67
N PHE A 201 -17.93 -15.67 69.26
CA PHE A 201 -18.46 -14.66 70.19
C PHE A 201 -19.56 -15.24 71.09
N PHE A 202 -20.51 -16.00 70.52
CA PHE A 202 -21.56 -16.67 71.29
C PHE A 202 -21.00 -17.71 72.28
N CYS A 203 -20.01 -18.49 71.87
CA CYS A 203 -19.40 -19.50 72.73
C CYS A 203 -18.67 -18.87 73.94
N THR A 204 -18.02 -17.73 73.72
CA THR A 204 -17.32 -16.97 74.78
C THR A 204 -18.31 -16.41 75.80
N ILE A 205 -19.43 -15.83 75.35
CA ILE A 205 -20.51 -15.35 76.22
C ILE A 205 -21.15 -16.50 77.01
N SER A 206 -21.37 -17.66 76.39
CA SER A 206 -21.89 -18.83 77.11
C SER A 206 -20.92 -19.34 78.18
N GLN A 207 -19.60 -19.31 77.94
CA GLN A 207 -18.61 -19.71 78.96
C GLN A 207 -18.50 -18.72 80.12
N GLU A 208 -18.67 -17.42 79.88
CA GLU A 208 -18.72 -16.40 80.95
C GLU A 208 -19.99 -16.52 81.79
N ASN A 209 -21.15 -16.77 81.17
CA ASN A 209 -22.42 -16.96 81.87
C ASN A 209 -22.49 -18.27 82.69
N VAL A 210 -21.72 -19.30 82.31
CA VAL A 210 -21.60 -20.53 83.12
C VAL A 210 -20.69 -20.31 84.33
N LYS A 211 -19.68 -19.44 84.25
CA LYS A 211 -18.78 -19.13 85.38
C LYS A 211 -19.44 -18.28 86.47
N THR A 212 -20.38 -17.41 86.11
CA THR A 212 -21.11 -16.56 87.06
C THR A 212 -22.22 -17.30 87.83
N HIS A 213 -22.60 -18.52 87.41
CA HIS A 213 -23.63 -19.33 88.08
C HIS A 213 -23.09 -20.36 89.09
N TYR A 214 -21.77 -20.49 89.26
CA TYR A 214 -21.12 -21.40 90.23
C TYR A 214 -20.33 -20.70 91.34
N THR A 215 -20.55 -19.40 91.56
CA THR A 215 -20.10 -18.63 92.73
C THR A 215 -21.29 -18.11 93.49
#